data_AF-A0A178VC23-F1
#
_entry.id   AF-A0A178VC23-F1
#
_cell.length_a   1.000
_cell.length_b   1.000
_cell.length_c   1.000
_cell.angle_alpha   90.00
_cell.angle_beta   90.00
_cell.angle_gamma   90.00
#
_symmetry.space_group_name_H-M   'P 1'
#
loop_
_entity.id
_entity.type
_entity.pdbx_description
1 polymer ?
#
loop_
_entity_poly.entity_id
_entity_poly.type
_entity_poly.pdbx_seq_one_letter_code
_entity_poly.pdbx_strand_id
1 'polypeptide(L)'
;MSRFFLSIRASNRIWETSVTLTKGKRSREEEDKVASCVLIQALAKACQVSETLDSGLTDSEVPNESETRFSEEEELEQLIDGKICFKICPFSKAESYGSDKDRKIILPGSFNPLHDGHLKLLEAAMSVSEAGGYPCFEISALNADKPSLTVTEIKDRVKQFEVLEKTVIVSNQPFFYKKAELFPGSSFVIGADTAARLVNPKYYEGSHKRMLEVLGDCKQTGCKFLVGGRNVDGVFKVLDDLEIPKDLSTMFTSIPADTFRMDISSTELRKNQGGVISNAEAWKKNIGFCS
;
A
#
# COMPACT_ATOMS: atom_id res chain seq x y z
N MET A 1 -7.87 -15.15 -40.86
CA MET A 1 -6.58 -15.24 -40.16
C MET A 1 -6.87 -14.66 -38.80
N SER A 2 -6.79 -15.48 -37.75
CA SER A 2 -7.13 -15.05 -36.40
C SER A 2 -5.97 -14.24 -35.83
N ARG A 3 -6.26 -13.16 -35.11
CA ARG A 3 -5.25 -12.31 -34.48
C ARG A 3 -5.71 -11.95 -33.09
N PHE A 4 -4.79 -11.97 -32.14
CA PHE A 4 -5.04 -11.51 -30.77
C PHE A 4 -3.98 -10.50 -30.35
N PHE A 5 -4.34 -9.70 -29.34
CA PHE A 5 -3.53 -8.64 -28.76
C PHE A 5 -3.56 -8.81 -27.25
N LEU A 6 -2.41 -8.67 -26.60
CA LEU A 6 -2.28 -8.70 -25.16
C LEU A 6 -1.50 -7.46 -24.74
N SER A 7 -1.94 -6.84 -23.65
CA SER A 7 -1.22 -5.74 -23.01
C SER A 7 -1.12 -6.03 -21.53
N ILE A 8 0.08 -5.93 -20.98
CA ILE A 8 0.36 -6.13 -19.56
C ILE A 8 0.99 -4.86 -19.02
N ARG A 9 0.40 -4.39 -17.91
CA ARG A 9 0.86 -3.21 -17.20
C ARG A 9 1.48 -3.61 -15.86
N ALA A 10 2.76 -3.31 -15.69
CA ALA A 10 3.41 -3.26 -14.39
C ALA A 10 3.50 -1.79 -13.92
N SER A 11 4.04 -1.54 -12.72
CA SER A 11 4.24 -0.18 -12.25
C SER A 11 5.18 0.62 -13.17
N ASN A 12 6.26 0.00 -13.63
CA ASN A 12 7.35 0.65 -14.36
C ASN A 12 7.36 0.40 -15.88
N ARG A 13 6.42 -0.38 -16.40
CA ARG A 13 6.37 -0.71 -17.83
C ARG A 13 4.99 -1.13 -18.32
N ILE A 14 4.76 -0.93 -19.61
CA ILE A 14 3.71 -1.58 -20.39
C ILE A 14 4.39 -2.47 -21.42
N TRP A 15 3.94 -3.71 -21.50
CA TRP A 15 4.37 -4.67 -22.50
C TRP A 15 3.16 -5.04 -23.35
N GLU A 16 3.30 -4.94 -24.66
CA GLU A 16 2.24 -5.25 -25.62
C GLU A 16 2.75 -6.32 -26.57
N THR A 17 1.89 -7.28 -26.90
CA THR A 17 2.18 -8.26 -27.93
C THR A 17 0.96 -8.45 -28.81
N SER A 18 1.22 -8.72 -30.09
CA SER A 18 0.19 -9.20 -31.00
C SER A 18 0.69 -10.37 -31.80
N VAL A 19 -0.16 -11.37 -31.96
CA VAL A 19 0.16 -12.60 -32.69
C VAL A 19 -0.91 -12.83 -33.75
N THR A 20 -0.48 -13.11 -34.96
CA THR A 20 -1.36 -13.50 -36.07
C THR A 20 -1.20 -14.99 -36.30
N LEU A 21 -2.27 -15.75 -36.07
CA LEU A 21 -2.28 -17.21 -36.21
C LEU A 21 -2.41 -17.62 -37.67
N THR A 22 -1.71 -18.69 -38.02
CA THR A 22 -1.67 -19.23 -39.37
C THR A 22 -3.01 -19.89 -39.70
N LYS A 23 -3.65 -19.43 -40.78
CA LYS A 23 -4.98 -19.92 -41.19
C LYS A 23 -4.96 -21.42 -41.49
N GLY A 24 -5.94 -22.15 -40.96
CA GLY A 24 -6.18 -23.56 -41.28
C GLY A 24 -5.28 -24.56 -40.56
N LYS A 25 -4.51 -24.12 -39.56
CA LYS A 25 -3.63 -24.98 -38.75
C LYS A 25 -4.29 -25.56 -37.50
N ARG A 26 -5.35 -24.92 -37.01
CA ARG A 26 -6.01 -25.20 -35.73
C ARG A 26 -7.52 -25.02 -35.85
N SER A 27 -8.27 -25.73 -35.02
CA SER A 27 -9.65 -25.43 -34.67
C SER A 27 -9.74 -24.16 -33.82
N ARG A 28 -10.94 -23.63 -33.62
CA ARG A 28 -11.16 -22.43 -32.81
C ARG A 28 -10.75 -22.65 -31.35
N GLU A 29 -11.06 -23.81 -30.81
CA GLU A 29 -10.73 -24.20 -29.44
C GLU A 29 -9.21 -24.31 -29.23
N GLU A 30 -8.48 -24.78 -30.25
CA GLU A 30 -7.01 -24.83 -30.22
C GLU A 30 -6.38 -23.44 -30.36
N GLU A 31 -6.97 -22.54 -31.16
CA GLU A 31 -6.54 -21.14 -31.23
C GLU A 31 -6.70 -20.42 -29.87
N ASP A 32 -7.83 -20.64 -29.17
CA ASP A 32 -8.07 -20.08 -27.83
C ASP A 32 -7.07 -20.64 -26.79
N LYS A 33 -6.70 -21.92 -26.90
CA LYS A 33 -5.67 -22.53 -26.04
C LYS A 33 -4.31 -21.88 -26.23
N VAL A 34 -3.91 -21.64 -27.48
CA VAL A 34 -2.64 -20.94 -27.79
C VAL A 34 -2.66 -19.52 -27.25
N ALA A 35 -3.74 -18.77 -27.46
CA ALA A 35 -3.88 -17.41 -26.91
C ALA A 35 -3.77 -17.40 -25.37
N SER A 36 -4.35 -18.41 -24.70
CA SER A 36 -4.27 -18.59 -23.25
C SER A 36 -2.83 -18.87 -22.78
N CYS A 37 -2.10 -19.76 -23.48
CA CYS A 37 -0.70 -20.02 -23.16
C CYS A 37 0.18 -18.77 -23.31
N VAL A 38 -0.01 -18.00 -24.38
CA VAL A 38 0.73 -16.76 -24.61
C VAL A 38 0.40 -15.71 -23.53
N LEU A 39 -0.86 -15.62 -23.09
CA LEU A 39 -1.23 -14.77 -21.94
C LEU A 39 -0.48 -15.16 -20.66
N ILE A 40 -0.42 -16.46 -20.33
CA ILE A 40 0.27 -16.93 -19.12
C ILE A 40 1.77 -16.66 -19.21
N GLN A 41 2.40 -16.90 -20.37
CA GLN A 41 3.81 -16.57 -20.59
C GLN A 41 4.09 -15.08 -20.43
N ALA A 42 3.20 -14.25 -20.97
CA ALA A 42 3.33 -12.81 -20.87
C ALA A 42 3.22 -12.35 -19.40
N LEU A 43 2.31 -12.94 -18.62
CA LEU A 43 2.21 -12.71 -17.18
C LEU A 43 3.48 -13.17 -16.45
N ALA A 44 4.01 -14.35 -16.76
CA ALA A 44 5.26 -14.85 -16.18
C ALA A 44 6.44 -13.91 -16.47
N LYS A 45 6.59 -13.43 -17.72
CA LYS A 45 7.58 -12.41 -18.10
C LYS A 45 7.41 -11.12 -17.31
N ALA A 46 6.17 -10.63 -17.15
CA ALA A 46 5.89 -9.42 -16.40
C ALA A 46 6.21 -9.57 -14.90
N CYS A 47 5.92 -10.73 -14.33
CA CYS A 47 6.23 -11.11 -12.95
C CYS A 47 7.70 -11.55 -12.74
N GLN A 48 8.53 -11.56 -13.79
CA GLN A 48 9.93 -12.00 -13.75
C GLN A 48 10.11 -13.46 -13.28
N VAL A 49 9.11 -14.31 -13.52
CA VAL A 49 9.17 -15.75 -13.24
C VAL A 49 9.94 -16.42 -14.37
N SER A 50 10.99 -17.19 -14.04
CA SER A 50 11.92 -17.79 -15.02
C SER A 50 11.40 -19.04 -15.74
N GLU A 51 10.13 -19.41 -15.57
CA GLU A 51 9.58 -20.60 -16.20
C GLU A 51 9.13 -20.36 -17.64
N THR A 52 9.64 -21.19 -18.55
CA THR A 52 9.26 -21.20 -19.95
C THR A 52 8.13 -22.22 -20.17
N LEU A 53 6.92 -21.74 -20.36
CA LEU A 53 5.82 -22.55 -20.89
C LEU A 53 5.97 -22.74 -22.40
N ASP A 54 5.42 -23.81 -22.97
CA ASP A 54 5.24 -23.91 -24.42
C ASP A 54 4.05 -23.04 -24.85
N SER A 55 4.29 -22.08 -25.75
CA SER A 55 3.26 -21.18 -26.27
C SER A 55 2.29 -21.89 -27.22
N GLY A 56 2.71 -23.03 -27.79
CA GLY A 56 2.00 -23.71 -28.87
C GLY A 56 2.02 -22.92 -30.19
N LEU A 57 2.85 -21.87 -30.30
CA LEU A 57 3.07 -21.11 -31.53
C LEU A 57 3.97 -21.89 -32.50
N THR A 58 3.71 -21.75 -33.80
CA THR A 58 4.61 -22.26 -34.85
C THR A 58 5.73 -21.27 -35.14
N ASP A 59 6.80 -21.73 -35.80
CA ASP A 59 7.93 -20.88 -36.22
C ASP A 59 7.52 -19.70 -37.11
N SER A 60 6.39 -19.82 -37.83
CA SER A 60 5.81 -18.75 -38.66
C SER A 60 4.96 -17.74 -37.89
N GLU A 61 4.55 -18.06 -36.66
CA GLU A 61 3.68 -17.25 -35.81
C GLU A 61 4.53 -16.46 -34.80
N VAL A 62 5.32 -15.53 -35.32
CA VAL A 62 6.21 -14.71 -34.49
C VAL A 62 5.41 -13.60 -33.80
N PRO A 63 5.48 -13.50 -32.45
CA PRO A 63 4.88 -12.38 -31.73
C PRO A 63 5.53 -11.05 -32.13
N ASN A 64 4.70 -10.04 -32.40
CA ASN A 64 5.16 -8.66 -32.52
C ASN A 64 5.03 -8.00 -31.14
N GLU A 65 6.17 -7.74 -30.49
CA GLU A 65 6.26 -7.24 -29.11
C GLU A 65 6.74 -5.77 -29.08
N SER A 66 6.13 -4.95 -28.22
CA SER A 66 6.60 -3.60 -27.89
C SER A 66 6.63 -3.41 -26.37
N GLU A 67 7.63 -2.66 -25.88
CA GLU A 67 7.78 -2.33 -24.47
C GLU A 67 7.90 -0.82 -24.31
N THR A 68 7.07 -0.24 -23.44
CA THR A 68 7.22 1.13 -22.94
C THR A 68 7.65 1.08 -21.50
N ARG A 69 8.75 1.76 -21.14
CA ARG A 69 9.25 1.86 -19.77
C ARG A 69 9.00 3.26 -19.22
N PHE A 70 8.80 3.34 -17.91
CA PHE A 70 8.58 4.57 -17.19
C PHE A 70 9.74 4.86 -16.24
N SER A 71 10.14 6.12 -16.16
CA SER A 71 11.00 6.62 -15.10
C SER A 71 10.26 6.63 -13.75
N GLU A 72 11.00 6.78 -12.65
CA GLU A 72 10.37 6.89 -11.32
C GLU A 72 9.38 8.06 -11.25
N GLU A 73 9.72 9.19 -11.87
CA GLU A 73 8.88 10.37 -11.97
C GLU A 73 7.58 10.06 -12.73
N GLU A 74 7.67 9.43 -13.91
CA GLU A 74 6.50 9.05 -14.71
C GLU A 74 5.60 8.04 -13.98
N GLU A 75 6.18 7.12 -13.20
CA GLU A 75 5.39 6.22 -12.35
C GLU A 75 4.58 6.97 -11.29
N LEU A 76 5.21 7.96 -10.63
CA LEU A 76 4.55 8.77 -9.61
C LEU A 76 3.50 9.71 -10.22
N GLU A 77 3.75 10.28 -11.40
CA GLU A 77 2.77 11.06 -12.15
C GLU A 77 1.56 10.19 -12.53
N GLN A 78 1.78 8.97 -13.02
CA GLN A 78 0.71 8.03 -13.31
C GLN A 78 -0.13 7.67 -12.08
N LEU A 79 0.51 7.57 -10.92
CA LEU A 79 -0.18 7.31 -9.65
C LEU A 79 -1.07 8.49 -9.26
N ILE A 80 -0.53 9.72 -9.34
CA ILE A 80 -1.24 10.97 -9.04
C ILE A 80 -2.42 11.16 -10.01
N ASP A 81 -2.23 10.85 -11.28
CA ASP A 81 -3.25 10.89 -12.34
C ASP A 81 -4.31 9.78 -12.22
N GLY A 82 -4.13 8.81 -11.31
CA GLY A 82 -5.06 7.69 -11.14
C GLY A 82 -4.92 6.57 -12.19
N LYS A 83 -3.87 6.58 -13.02
CA LYS A 83 -3.58 5.53 -14.01
C LYS A 83 -3.08 4.24 -13.35
N ILE A 84 -2.45 4.34 -12.18
CA ILE A 84 -2.13 3.21 -11.28
C ILE A 84 -2.63 3.52 -9.87
N CYS A 85 -3.01 2.48 -9.12
CA CYS A 85 -3.58 2.65 -7.78
C CYS A 85 -2.54 2.81 -6.68
N PHE A 86 -1.40 2.12 -6.81
CA PHE A 86 -0.32 2.17 -5.84
C PHE A 86 1.02 1.75 -6.45
N LYS A 87 2.10 2.13 -5.77
CA LYS A 87 3.49 1.73 -6.01
C LYS A 87 4.09 1.25 -4.69
N ILE A 88 4.81 0.15 -4.72
CA ILE A 88 5.53 -0.39 -3.56
C ILE A 88 7.01 -0.04 -3.70
N CYS A 89 7.61 0.48 -2.64
CA CYS A 89 9.04 0.73 -2.53
C CYS A 89 9.61 -0.22 -1.45
N PRO A 90 10.08 -1.43 -1.82
CA PRO A 90 10.49 -2.46 -0.87
C PRO A 90 11.96 -2.27 -0.47
N PHE A 91 12.25 -1.27 0.36
CA PHE A 91 13.63 -1.01 0.80
C PHE A 91 14.16 -2.05 1.81
N SER A 92 13.27 -2.84 2.41
CA SER A 92 13.66 -3.91 3.33
C SER A 92 14.25 -5.09 2.56
N LYS A 93 15.48 -5.47 2.89
CA LYS A 93 16.17 -6.64 2.33
C LYS A 93 15.86 -7.94 3.06
N ALA A 94 15.30 -7.86 4.28
CA ALA A 94 15.18 -8.98 5.21
C ALA A 94 13.98 -9.89 4.90
N GLU A 95 13.02 -9.41 4.12
CA GLU A 95 11.74 -10.11 3.91
C GLU A 95 11.35 -9.97 2.43
N SER A 96 11.38 -11.09 1.71
CA SER A 96 10.99 -11.14 0.30
C SER A 96 9.53 -10.73 0.16
N TYR A 97 9.29 -9.59 -0.46
CA TYR A 97 7.95 -9.18 -0.87
C TYR A 97 7.35 -10.31 -1.74
N GLY A 98 6.25 -10.93 -1.29
CA GLY A 98 5.58 -12.02 -2.01
C GLY A 98 5.81 -13.45 -1.50
N SER A 99 6.38 -13.68 -0.32
CA SER A 99 6.34 -15.02 0.32
C SER A 99 5.15 -15.14 1.30
N ASP A 100 4.24 -16.09 1.03
CA ASP A 100 3.15 -16.65 1.87
C ASP A 100 2.22 -15.73 2.70
N LYS A 101 2.42 -14.41 2.72
CA LYS A 101 1.60 -13.45 3.48
C LYS A 101 1.18 -12.29 2.58
N ASP A 102 0.08 -12.46 1.85
CA ASP A 102 -0.59 -11.34 1.16
C ASP A 102 -0.99 -10.21 2.13
N ARG A 103 -1.21 -10.58 3.40
CA ARG A 103 -1.60 -9.68 4.49
C ARG A 103 -0.47 -8.76 4.91
N LYS A 104 -0.80 -7.48 5.04
CA LYS A 104 0.11 -6.42 5.50
C LYS A 104 -0.38 -5.83 6.82
N ILE A 105 0.55 -5.31 7.60
CA ILE A 105 0.26 -4.41 8.72
C ILE A 105 0.73 -3.03 8.25
N ILE A 106 -0.24 -2.22 7.85
CA ILE A 106 0.00 -0.96 7.16
C ILE A 106 -0.20 0.18 8.16
N LEU A 107 0.79 1.04 8.35
CA LEU A 107 0.64 2.31 9.05
C LEU A 107 0.54 3.46 8.02
N PRO A 108 -0.67 3.97 7.72
CA PRO A 108 -0.83 5.16 6.91
C PRO A 108 -0.38 6.42 7.64
N GLY A 109 0.25 7.34 6.92
CA GLY A 109 0.66 8.60 7.50
C GLY A 109 1.18 9.61 6.49
N SER A 110 1.19 10.88 6.89
CA SER A 110 1.81 11.94 6.08
C SER A 110 3.35 11.90 6.12
N PHE A 111 3.92 11.37 7.20
CA PHE A 111 5.36 11.20 7.46
C PHE A 111 6.20 12.43 7.09
N ASN A 112 5.73 13.60 7.54
CA ASN A 112 6.35 14.87 7.23
C ASN A 112 6.75 15.65 8.51
N PRO A 113 7.81 15.24 9.24
CA PRO A 113 8.70 14.11 8.96
C PRO A 113 8.28 12.80 9.63
N LEU A 114 8.90 11.70 9.21
CA LEU A 114 8.93 10.42 9.94
C LEU A 114 9.66 10.61 11.29
N HIS A 115 9.28 9.83 12.31
CA HIS A 115 9.84 9.93 13.66
C HIS A 115 9.61 8.65 14.47
N ASP A 116 10.26 8.53 15.64
CA ASP A 116 10.22 7.33 16.50
C ASP A 116 8.82 6.87 16.87
N GLY A 117 7.90 7.81 17.13
CA GLY A 117 6.51 7.48 17.40
C GLY A 117 5.84 6.65 16.29
N HIS A 118 6.19 6.86 15.02
CA HIS A 118 5.67 6.04 13.91
C HIS A 118 6.28 4.64 13.91
N LEU A 119 7.61 4.54 14.12
CA LEU A 119 8.33 3.27 14.11
C LEU A 119 7.84 2.36 15.24
N LYS A 120 7.76 2.89 16.46
CA LYS A 120 7.29 2.16 17.65
C LYS A 120 5.81 1.82 17.58
N LEU A 121 4.99 2.66 16.95
CA LEU A 121 3.57 2.34 16.75
C LEU A 121 3.41 1.14 15.81
N LEU A 122 4.16 1.10 14.71
CA LEU A 122 4.12 -0.03 13.79
C LEU A 122 4.65 -1.31 14.47
N GLU A 123 5.75 -1.21 15.23
CA GLU A 123 6.29 -2.32 16.01
C GLU A 123 5.30 -2.87 17.05
N ALA A 124 4.65 -1.99 17.82
CA ALA A 124 3.61 -2.36 18.76
C ALA A 124 2.39 -2.98 18.07
N ALA A 125 2.03 -2.49 16.88
CA ALA A 125 0.95 -3.08 16.10
C ALA A 125 1.29 -4.51 15.61
N MET A 126 2.55 -4.77 15.28
CA MET A 126 3.01 -6.11 14.92
C MET A 126 2.89 -7.10 16.07
N SER A 127 3.18 -6.69 17.31
CA SER A 127 3.12 -7.59 18.47
C SER A 127 1.71 -7.99 18.87
N VAL A 128 0.70 -7.15 18.58
CA VAL A 128 -0.71 -7.44 18.90
C VAL A 128 -1.49 -8.07 17.73
N SER A 129 -0.92 -8.09 16.52
CA SER A 129 -1.60 -8.62 15.34
C SER A 129 -1.64 -10.15 15.35
N GLU A 130 -2.79 -10.73 15.66
CA GLU A 130 -3.01 -12.18 15.67
C GLU A 130 -2.80 -12.84 14.30
N ALA A 131 -3.19 -12.14 13.22
CA ALA A 131 -3.10 -12.68 11.86
C ALA A 131 -1.68 -12.61 11.28
N GLY A 132 -0.77 -11.95 11.99
CA GLY A 132 0.52 -11.51 11.46
C GLY A 132 0.35 -10.60 10.23
N GLY A 133 1.47 -10.34 9.56
CA GLY A 133 1.47 -9.61 8.31
C GLY A 133 2.79 -8.90 8.08
N TYR A 134 3.05 -8.56 6.84
CA TYR A 134 4.25 -7.83 6.45
C TYR A 134 4.14 -6.34 6.86
N PRO A 135 5.07 -5.78 7.65
CA PRO A 135 4.98 -4.40 8.10
C PRO A 135 5.32 -3.40 6.98
N CYS A 136 4.41 -2.47 6.73
CA CYS A 136 4.56 -1.41 5.74
C CYS A 136 4.15 -0.06 6.31
N PHE A 137 4.79 0.99 5.80
CA PHE A 137 4.24 2.35 5.88
C PHE A 137 3.42 2.64 4.62
N GLU A 138 2.50 3.59 4.69
CA GLU A 138 1.75 4.03 3.52
C GLU A 138 1.58 5.55 3.45
N ILE A 139 1.91 6.11 2.28
CA ILE A 139 1.73 7.52 1.95
C ILE A 139 0.63 7.62 0.89
N SER A 140 -0.46 8.31 1.22
CA SER A 140 -1.46 8.67 0.23
C SER A 140 -1.03 9.91 -0.54
N ALA A 141 -0.85 9.78 -1.86
CA ALA A 141 -0.57 10.89 -2.76
C ALA A 141 -1.76 11.85 -2.86
N LEU A 142 -2.99 11.33 -2.77
CA LEU A 142 -4.21 12.14 -2.70
C LEU A 142 -4.62 12.37 -1.24
N ASN A 143 -5.21 13.53 -0.95
CA ASN A 143 -5.76 13.84 0.37
C ASN A 143 -7.22 14.24 0.22
N ALA A 144 -8.08 13.84 1.16
CA ALA A 144 -9.49 14.23 1.13
C ALA A 144 -9.69 15.74 1.35
N ASP A 145 -8.87 16.34 2.22
CA ASP A 145 -9.04 17.73 2.68
C ASP A 145 -7.90 18.68 2.23
N LYS A 146 -6.93 18.19 1.46
CA LYS A 146 -5.73 18.93 1.06
C LYS A 146 -5.39 18.69 -0.42
N PRO A 147 -4.58 19.56 -1.03
CA PRO A 147 -4.03 19.27 -2.35
C PRO A 147 -3.31 17.92 -2.40
N SER A 148 -3.30 17.31 -3.58
CA SER A 148 -2.46 16.16 -3.87
C SER A 148 -0.99 16.51 -3.67
N LEU A 149 -0.20 15.53 -3.24
CA LEU A 149 1.25 15.68 -3.14
C LEU A 149 1.86 15.79 -4.54
N THR A 150 2.86 16.65 -4.67
CA THR A 150 3.71 16.68 -5.86
C THR A 150 4.65 15.47 -5.89
N VAL A 151 5.16 15.14 -7.09
CA VAL A 151 6.18 14.09 -7.27
C VAL A 151 7.38 14.32 -6.33
N THR A 152 7.87 15.56 -6.24
CA THR A 152 8.99 15.93 -5.37
C THR A 152 8.68 15.66 -3.89
N GLU A 153 7.51 16.06 -3.41
CA GLU A 153 7.12 15.80 -2.01
C GLU A 153 7.00 14.31 -1.68
N ILE A 154 6.52 13.50 -2.63
CA ILE A 154 6.46 12.05 -2.46
C ILE A 154 7.87 11.50 -2.35
N LYS A 155 8.77 11.86 -3.29
CA LYS A 155 10.17 11.40 -3.29
C LYS A 155 10.89 11.79 -1.99
N ASP A 156 10.74 13.03 -1.53
CA ASP A 156 11.34 13.50 -0.29
C ASP A 156 10.87 12.69 0.93
N ARG A 157 9.57 12.39 1.00
CA ARG A 157 9.01 11.61 2.10
C ARG A 157 9.45 10.14 2.04
N VAL A 158 9.47 9.55 0.84
CA VAL A 158 9.88 8.15 0.58
C VAL A 158 11.34 7.93 0.94
N LYS A 159 12.23 8.90 0.67
CA LYS A 159 13.66 8.83 0.99
C LYS A 159 13.96 8.55 2.47
N GLN A 160 13.10 9.02 3.38
CA GLN A 160 13.24 8.73 4.82
C GLN A 160 13.15 7.22 5.12
N PHE A 161 12.35 6.48 4.36
CA PHE A 161 12.18 5.04 4.51
C PHE A 161 13.29 4.24 3.87
N GLU A 162 13.84 4.72 2.76
CA GLU A 162 15.03 4.15 2.12
C GLU A 162 16.21 4.12 3.08
N VAL A 163 16.47 5.25 3.77
CA VAL A 163 17.55 5.37 4.75
C VAL A 163 17.39 4.38 5.93
N LEU A 164 16.16 4.04 6.27
CA LEU A 164 15.82 3.12 7.37
C LEU A 164 15.56 1.67 6.90
N GLU A 165 15.73 1.39 5.61
CA GLU A 165 15.44 0.09 4.98
C GLU A 165 14.02 -0.43 5.30
N LYS A 166 13.02 0.47 5.29
CA LYS A 166 11.62 0.16 5.56
C LYS A 166 10.78 0.20 4.30
N THR A 167 9.86 -0.74 4.16
CA THR A 167 8.96 -0.75 3.01
C THR A 167 7.87 0.30 3.14
N VAL A 168 7.68 1.08 2.08
CA VAL A 168 6.62 2.07 1.98
C VAL A 168 5.79 1.85 0.73
N ILE A 169 4.47 1.98 0.89
CA ILE A 169 3.50 1.98 -0.20
C ILE A 169 3.13 3.42 -0.48
N VAL A 170 3.22 3.85 -1.73
CA VAL A 170 2.59 5.09 -2.18
C VAL A 170 1.26 4.69 -2.80
N SER A 171 0.14 5.20 -2.32
CA SER A 171 -1.18 4.93 -2.90
C SER A 171 -1.87 6.22 -3.32
N ASN A 172 -2.87 6.12 -4.20
CA ASN A 172 -3.73 7.24 -4.55
C ASN A 172 -5.07 7.23 -3.78
N GLN A 173 -5.16 6.48 -2.68
CA GLN A 173 -6.44 6.28 -1.97
C GLN A 173 -6.47 7.03 -0.64
N PRO A 174 -7.23 8.13 -0.51
CA PRO A 174 -7.29 8.87 0.75
C PRO A 174 -8.18 8.19 1.82
N PHE A 175 -9.06 7.26 1.41
CA PHE A 175 -10.04 6.64 2.31
C PHE A 175 -9.72 5.18 2.62
N PHE A 176 -9.96 4.78 3.88
CA PHE A 176 -9.66 3.42 4.33
C PHE A 176 -10.47 2.33 3.62
N TYR A 177 -11.74 2.58 3.27
CA TYR A 177 -12.53 1.59 2.52
C TYR A 177 -11.91 1.30 1.14
N LYS A 178 -11.34 2.32 0.48
CA LYS A 178 -10.58 2.14 -0.77
C LYS A 178 -9.24 1.47 -0.57
N LYS A 179 -8.54 1.76 0.54
CA LYS A 179 -7.33 1.01 0.90
C LYS A 179 -7.65 -0.47 1.17
N ALA A 180 -8.80 -0.77 1.75
CA ALA A 180 -9.24 -2.14 2.02
C ALA A 180 -9.55 -2.93 0.73
N GLU A 181 -10.03 -2.27 -0.32
CA GLU A 181 -10.16 -2.85 -1.68
C GLU A 181 -8.79 -3.22 -2.26
N LEU A 182 -7.76 -2.37 -2.05
CA LEU A 182 -6.40 -2.61 -2.57
C LEU A 182 -5.61 -3.64 -1.76
N PHE A 183 -5.86 -3.73 -0.45
CA PHE A 183 -5.09 -4.56 0.49
C PHE A 183 -6.00 -5.48 1.30
N PRO A 184 -6.75 -6.39 0.65
CA PRO A 184 -7.67 -7.29 1.34
C PRO A 184 -6.94 -8.12 2.41
N GLY A 185 -7.63 -8.38 3.52
CA GLY A 185 -7.10 -9.12 4.67
C GLY A 185 -6.00 -8.42 5.47
N SER A 186 -5.63 -7.19 5.12
CA SER A 186 -4.58 -6.43 5.82
C SER A 186 -5.12 -5.68 7.03
N SER A 187 -4.24 -5.36 7.98
CA SER A 187 -4.56 -4.55 9.15
C SER A 187 -4.02 -3.13 8.98
N PHE A 188 -4.85 -2.13 9.25
CA PHE A 188 -4.48 -0.72 9.23
C PHE A 188 -4.22 -0.20 10.64
N VAL A 189 -3.02 0.32 10.88
CA VAL A 189 -2.62 0.91 12.15
C VAL A 189 -3.02 2.37 12.16
N ILE A 190 -3.81 2.78 13.14
CA ILE A 190 -4.37 4.13 13.25
C ILE A 190 -4.30 4.64 14.70
N GLY A 191 -4.34 5.96 14.88
CA GLY A 191 -4.53 6.57 16.19
C GLY A 191 -6.00 6.57 16.63
N ALA A 192 -6.25 6.65 17.94
CA ALA A 192 -7.59 6.77 18.52
C ALA A 192 -8.40 7.95 17.94
N ASP A 193 -7.74 9.07 17.61
CA ASP A 193 -8.34 10.23 16.95
C ASP A 193 -8.83 9.92 15.53
N THR A 194 -8.15 9.02 14.82
CA THR A 194 -8.52 8.58 13.47
C THR A 194 -9.63 7.52 13.55
N ALA A 195 -9.56 6.61 14.52
CA ALA A 195 -10.63 5.65 14.79
C ALA A 195 -11.96 6.37 15.13
N ALA A 196 -11.90 7.41 15.98
CA ALA A 196 -13.06 8.23 16.30
C ALA A 196 -13.68 8.91 15.06
N ARG A 197 -12.85 9.34 14.10
CA ARG A 197 -13.32 9.91 12.83
C ARG A 197 -13.94 8.86 11.92
N LEU A 198 -13.37 7.65 11.86
CA LEU A 198 -13.90 6.54 11.06
C LEU A 198 -15.32 6.17 11.46
N VAL A 199 -15.64 6.15 12.75
CA VAL A 199 -16.99 5.81 13.23
C VAL A 199 -17.88 7.04 13.47
N ASN A 200 -17.55 8.20 12.89
CA ASN A 200 -18.35 9.41 13.04
C ASN A 200 -19.22 9.66 11.80
N PRO A 201 -20.56 9.62 11.92
CA PRO A 201 -21.50 9.85 10.81
C PRO A 201 -21.29 11.16 10.04
N LYS A 202 -20.67 12.18 10.65
CA LYS A 202 -20.34 13.45 9.98
C LYS A 202 -19.52 13.24 8.70
N TYR A 203 -18.67 12.22 8.64
CA TYR A 203 -17.87 11.87 7.46
C TYR A 203 -18.64 11.05 6.41
N TYR A 204 -19.91 10.74 6.69
CA TYR A 204 -20.79 9.92 5.85
C TYR A 204 -22.10 10.67 5.57
N GLU A 205 -22.00 11.97 5.26
CA GLU A 205 -23.14 12.87 5.00
C GLU A 205 -24.14 12.93 6.17
N GLY A 206 -23.65 12.72 7.40
CA GLY A 206 -24.47 12.67 8.61
C GLY A 206 -25.23 11.35 8.80
N SER A 207 -25.06 10.36 7.91
CA SER A 207 -25.83 9.12 7.93
C SER A 207 -25.10 7.99 8.66
N HIS A 208 -25.63 7.61 9.82
CA HIS A 208 -25.17 6.42 10.57
C HIS A 208 -25.30 5.13 9.75
N LYS A 209 -26.39 5.00 8.98
CA LYS A 209 -26.60 3.85 8.09
C LYS A 209 -25.49 3.73 7.05
N ARG A 210 -25.14 4.83 6.37
CA ARG A 210 -24.08 4.86 5.36
C ARG A 210 -22.71 4.56 5.95
N MET A 211 -22.44 5.05 7.15
CA MET A 211 -21.21 4.70 7.89
C MET A 211 -21.11 3.19 8.12
N LEU A 212 -22.19 2.56 8.60
CA LEU A 212 -22.24 1.12 8.79
C LEU A 212 -22.09 0.34 7.48
N GLU A 213 -22.70 0.80 6.38
CA GLU A 213 -22.55 0.19 5.06
C GLU A 213 -21.09 0.24 4.58
N VAL A 214 -20.46 1.42 4.58
CA VAL A 214 -19.08 1.58 4.10
C VAL A 214 -18.06 0.82 4.96
N LEU A 215 -18.22 0.84 6.28
CA LEU A 215 -17.34 0.08 7.16
C LEU A 215 -17.67 -1.42 7.14
N GLY A 216 -18.91 -1.79 6.86
CA GLY A 216 -19.34 -3.17 6.63
C GLY A 216 -18.71 -3.75 5.35
N ASP A 217 -18.59 -2.97 4.28
CA ASP A 217 -17.89 -3.39 3.06
C ASP A 217 -16.39 -3.57 3.33
N CYS A 218 -15.79 -2.66 4.11
CA CYS A 218 -14.40 -2.83 4.59
C CYS A 218 -14.24 -4.09 5.46
N LYS A 219 -15.24 -4.44 6.28
CA LYS A 219 -15.25 -5.68 7.06
C LYS A 219 -15.20 -6.91 6.17
N GLN A 220 -15.95 -6.89 5.05
CA GLN A 220 -16.05 -8.01 4.12
C GLN A 220 -14.74 -8.30 3.37
N THR A 221 -13.85 -7.32 3.22
CA THR A 221 -12.50 -7.56 2.67
C THR A 221 -11.57 -8.27 3.66
N GLY A 222 -12.02 -8.49 4.90
CA GLY A 222 -11.21 -9.08 5.97
C GLY A 222 -10.23 -8.09 6.62
N CYS A 223 -10.34 -6.79 6.31
CA CYS A 223 -9.48 -5.79 6.91
C CYS A 223 -9.83 -5.50 8.38
N LYS A 224 -8.80 -5.17 9.15
CA LYS A 224 -8.91 -4.79 10.57
C LYS A 224 -8.22 -3.45 10.84
N PHE A 225 -8.51 -2.85 11.98
CA PHE A 225 -7.90 -1.62 12.48
C PHE A 225 -7.21 -1.88 13.82
N LEU A 226 -5.92 -1.59 13.89
CA LEU A 226 -5.12 -1.66 15.12
C LEU A 226 -4.99 -0.24 15.67
N VAL A 227 -5.55 0.01 16.84
CA VAL A 227 -5.77 1.37 17.35
C VAL A 227 -4.79 1.69 18.46
N GLY A 228 -3.82 2.56 18.15
CA GLY A 228 -2.88 3.12 19.13
C GLY A 228 -3.50 4.28 19.90
N GLY A 229 -3.27 4.32 21.21
CA GLY A 229 -3.69 5.43 22.05
C GLY A 229 -3.03 6.75 21.62
N ARG A 230 -3.78 7.86 21.71
CA ARG A 230 -3.30 9.20 21.35
C ARG A 230 -3.80 10.26 22.31
N ASN A 231 -2.99 11.29 22.50
CA ASN A 231 -3.42 12.49 23.20
C ASN A 231 -4.30 13.34 22.28
N VAL A 232 -5.54 13.57 22.70
CA VAL A 232 -6.52 14.41 22.01
C VAL A 232 -6.99 15.46 23.01
N ASP A 233 -6.66 16.73 22.73
CA ASP A 233 -7.01 17.88 23.57
C ASP A 233 -6.54 17.75 25.04
N GLY A 234 -5.36 17.16 25.26
CA GLY A 234 -4.77 16.97 26.59
C GLY A 234 -5.23 15.69 27.31
N VAL A 235 -6.14 14.91 26.70
CA VAL A 235 -6.63 13.65 27.24
C VAL A 235 -6.10 12.49 26.39
N PHE A 236 -5.43 11.54 27.03
CA PHE A 236 -5.01 10.30 26.37
C PHE A 236 -6.22 9.40 26.16
N LYS A 237 -6.58 9.17 24.89
CA LYS A 237 -7.71 8.32 24.48
C LYS A 237 -7.21 7.00 23.89
N VAL A 238 -7.87 5.91 24.23
CA VAL A 238 -7.69 4.56 23.67
C VAL A 238 -8.96 4.10 22.96
N LEU A 239 -8.96 2.89 22.37
CA LEU A 239 -10.14 2.33 21.69
C LEU A 239 -11.36 2.21 22.60
N ASP A 240 -11.15 1.82 23.86
CA ASP A 240 -12.23 1.61 24.83
C ASP A 240 -12.96 2.91 25.21
N ASP A 241 -12.34 4.08 24.96
CA ASP A 241 -12.97 5.39 25.15
C ASP A 241 -13.86 5.81 23.96
N LEU A 242 -13.92 4.99 22.90
CA LEU A 242 -14.65 5.30 21.67
C LEU A 242 -15.96 4.51 21.58
N GLU A 243 -17.02 5.16 21.12
CA GLU A 243 -18.31 4.53 20.84
C GLU A 243 -18.26 3.79 19.48
N ILE A 244 -17.71 2.58 19.47
CA ILE A 244 -17.70 1.72 18.27
C ILE A 244 -19.04 0.97 18.15
N PRO A 245 -19.75 1.06 17.01
CA PRO A 245 -20.95 0.27 16.79
C PRO A 245 -20.69 -1.23 16.94
N LYS A 246 -21.60 -1.95 17.63
CA LYS A 246 -21.43 -3.37 17.96
C LYS A 246 -21.11 -4.23 16.73
N ASP A 247 -21.75 -3.93 15.59
CA ASP A 247 -21.59 -4.66 14.33
C ASP A 247 -20.17 -4.54 13.74
N LEU A 248 -19.43 -3.50 14.13
CA LEU A 248 -18.08 -3.20 13.66
C LEU A 248 -17.00 -3.54 14.70
N SER A 249 -17.38 -3.84 15.95
CA SER A 249 -16.43 -4.03 17.06
C SER A 249 -15.31 -5.02 16.75
N THR A 250 -15.62 -6.13 16.06
CA THR A 250 -14.67 -7.17 15.67
C THR A 250 -13.60 -6.72 14.67
N MET A 251 -13.76 -5.54 14.04
CA MET A 251 -12.77 -4.97 13.15
C MET A 251 -11.69 -4.20 13.89
N PHE A 252 -11.93 -3.77 15.12
CA PHE A 252 -11.02 -2.91 15.88
C PHE A 252 -10.33 -3.71 16.98
N THR A 253 -9.02 -3.52 17.11
CA THR A 253 -8.22 -4.10 18.18
C THR A 253 -7.37 -3.01 18.80
N SER A 254 -7.43 -2.85 20.11
CA SER A 254 -6.63 -1.85 20.80
C SER A 254 -5.16 -2.29 20.86
N ILE A 255 -4.25 -1.36 20.62
CA ILE A 255 -2.84 -1.51 20.99
C ILE A 255 -2.73 -1.03 22.45
N PRO A 256 -2.37 -1.92 23.40
CA PRO A 256 -2.34 -1.56 24.81
C PRO A 256 -1.39 -0.39 25.13
N ALA A 257 -1.79 0.48 26.06
CA ALA A 257 -1.04 1.70 26.39
C ALA A 257 0.31 1.44 27.07
N ASP A 258 0.47 0.29 27.72
CA ASP A 258 1.73 -0.21 28.25
C ASP A 258 2.68 -0.68 27.12
N THR A 259 2.13 -1.10 25.98
CA THR A 259 2.89 -1.46 24.77
C THR A 259 3.28 -0.23 23.96
N PHE A 260 2.38 0.75 23.83
CA PHE A 260 2.65 2.00 23.11
C PHE A 260 2.05 3.21 23.80
N ARG A 261 2.94 4.09 24.29
CA ARG A 261 2.61 5.44 24.75
C ARG A 261 3.70 6.42 24.33
N MET A 262 3.46 7.14 23.24
CA MET A 262 4.35 8.19 22.78
C MET A 262 3.56 9.41 22.30
N ASP A 263 3.88 10.56 22.85
CA ASP A 263 3.27 11.84 22.48
C ASP A 263 4.26 12.68 21.66
N ILE A 264 4.54 12.19 20.45
CA ILE A 264 5.34 12.91 19.46
C ILE A 264 4.46 13.15 18.24
N SER A 265 4.43 14.39 17.74
CA SER A 265 3.81 14.73 16.47
C SER A 265 4.81 15.37 15.48
N SER A 266 4.69 15.03 14.20
CA SER A 266 5.44 15.70 13.14
C SER A 266 5.22 17.22 13.10
N THR A 267 4.05 17.70 13.53
CA THR A 267 3.74 19.13 13.57
C THR A 267 4.56 19.88 14.61
N GLU A 268 4.75 19.31 15.80
CA GLU A 268 5.63 19.89 16.82
C GLU A 268 7.08 19.84 16.36
N LEU A 269 7.51 18.75 15.73
CA LEU A 269 8.87 18.65 15.17
C LEU A 269 9.14 19.75 14.12
N ARG A 270 8.20 20.03 13.21
CA ARG A 270 8.34 21.13 12.25
C ARG A 270 8.43 22.51 12.93
N LYS A 271 7.68 22.72 14.02
CA LYS A 271 7.76 23.97 14.81
C LYS A 271 9.10 24.11 15.54
N ASN A 272 9.61 23.00 16.07
CA ASN A 272 10.88 22.96 16.80
C ASN A 272 12.10 22.99 15.87
N GLN A 273 11.97 22.57 14.60
CA GLN A 273 13.00 22.63 13.56
C GLN A 273 13.06 23.98 12.82
N GLY A 274 12.48 25.06 13.38
CA GLY A 274 12.66 26.44 12.93
C GLY A 274 14.10 26.99 13.07
N GLY A 275 15.08 26.13 13.31
CA GLY A 275 16.51 26.37 13.26
C GLY A 275 17.24 25.03 13.23
N VAL A 276 18.17 24.87 12.29
CA VAL A 276 19.00 23.68 12.03
C VAL A 276 18.35 22.58 11.17
N ILE A 277 18.65 22.68 9.87
CA ILE A 277 18.66 21.59 8.90
C ILE A 277 19.82 20.64 9.24
N SER A 278 19.64 19.35 8.90
CA SER A 278 20.50 18.18 9.14
C SER A 278 20.19 17.49 10.49
N ASN A 279 19.95 16.19 10.54
CA ASN A 279 20.99 15.22 10.23
C ASN A 279 20.44 13.79 10.10
N ALA A 280 20.56 13.20 8.91
CA ALA A 280 20.56 11.73 8.76
C ALA A 280 21.80 11.09 9.45
N GLU A 281 22.87 11.86 9.66
CA GLU A 281 24.08 11.42 10.36
C GLU A 281 23.95 11.37 11.88
N ALA A 282 23.03 12.15 12.47
CA ALA A 282 22.76 12.17 13.90
C ALA A 282 21.98 10.92 14.33
N TRP A 283 21.15 10.40 13.42
CA TRP A 283 20.45 9.13 13.63
C TRP A 283 21.43 7.97 13.66
N LYS A 284 22.38 7.86 12.72
CA LYS A 284 23.43 6.81 12.76
C LYS A 284 24.30 6.85 14.03
N LYS A 285 24.54 8.02 14.61
CA LYS A 285 25.32 8.15 15.86
C LYS A 285 24.57 7.71 17.12
N ASN A 286 23.24 7.82 17.15
CA ASN A 286 22.44 7.44 18.32
C ASN A 286 22.07 5.95 18.40
N ILE A 287 22.35 5.17 17.36
CA ILE A 287 22.13 3.70 17.33
C ILE A 287 23.40 2.93 17.71
N GLY A 288 24.33 3.56 18.42
CA GLY A 288 25.49 2.89 19.00
C GLY A 288 25.04 1.76 19.92
N PHE A 289 25.22 0.52 19.45
CA PHE A 289 25.19 -0.71 20.23
C PHE A 289 25.82 -0.47 21.60
N CYS A 290 25.04 -0.57 22.68
CA CYS A 290 25.58 -1.16 23.90
C CYS A 290 25.65 -2.66 23.62
N SER A 291 26.90 -3.13 23.59
CA SER A 291 27.32 -4.53 23.68
C SER A 291 26.55 -5.33 24.73
#